data_AF-A0AA36IFJ3-F1
#
_entry.id   AF-A0AA36IFJ3-F1
#
_cell.length_a   1.000
_cell.length_b   1.000
_cell.length_c   1.000
_cell.angle_alpha   90.00
_cell.angle_beta   90.00
_cell.angle_gamma   90.00
#
_symmetry.space_group_name_H-M   'P 1'
#
loop_
_entity.id
_entity.type
_entity.pdbx_description
1 polymer ?
#
loop_
_entity_poly.entity_id
_entity_poly.type
_entity_poly.pdbx_seq_one_letter_code
_entity_poly.pdbx_strand_id
1 'polypeptide(L)'
;MLKPLHSLATSLNLRPVTWLDFVYGNSTIFNFPAVEGKVALTVDDGLCRSGTDRSMIREVRQLLKDHNAKATFFLCTNYVEGFETEARHLLDDGHEFANHCPSDGVDYYGMNPPEFEEELLRSCRVIQEMTGAPPRWFRAPQGKYSGKMHGYVSKHGMQHALGDCYCDDWAIEDSDWVASTLLSQVRGGSVIILHMPERGFREHIFRAMELLLQGLEQRGLEVTTLSQLAEGRAPPRAGAAAQGYSVVTHHDFGNVDGVVFSTKEQAMAHWKGLSLFSAHMLLGPDGEELRYFGRRGGRDEEMRRWAG
;
A
#
# COMPACT_ATOMS: atom_id res chain seq x y z
N MET A 1 -13.26 -16.96 7.67
CA MET A 1 -14.21 -17.24 6.57
C MET A 1 -14.14 -16.19 5.43
N LEU A 2 -13.09 -15.36 5.37
CA LEU A 2 -12.94 -14.22 4.43
C LEU A 2 -11.87 -14.44 3.34
N LYS A 3 -10.91 -15.35 3.56
CA LYS A 3 -9.74 -15.58 2.70
C LYS A 3 -10.04 -16.28 1.35
N PRO A 4 -10.90 -17.32 1.27
CA PRO A 4 -11.10 -18.04 -0.01
C PRO A 4 -11.97 -17.30 -1.04
N LEU A 5 -12.69 -16.25 -0.65
CA LEU A 5 -13.52 -15.44 -1.57
C LEU A 5 -12.70 -14.39 -2.34
N HIS A 6 -11.53 -14.00 -1.85
CA HIS A 6 -10.65 -13.01 -2.50
C HIS A 6 -9.95 -13.60 -3.73
N SER A 7 -9.45 -14.83 -3.62
CA SER A 7 -8.71 -15.52 -4.69
C SER A 7 -9.53 -15.71 -5.98
N LEU A 8 -10.85 -15.93 -5.86
CA LEU A 8 -11.70 -16.18 -7.02
C LEU A 8 -12.02 -14.89 -7.82
N ALA A 9 -12.19 -13.75 -7.14
CA ALA A 9 -12.58 -12.48 -7.78
C ALA A 9 -11.44 -11.87 -8.61
N THR A 10 -10.19 -12.01 -8.16
CA THR A 10 -9.00 -11.49 -8.86
C THR A 10 -8.75 -12.19 -10.20
N SER A 11 -9.12 -13.47 -10.32
CA SER A 11 -8.90 -14.29 -11.53
C SER A 11 -9.75 -13.91 -12.75
N LEU A 12 -10.83 -13.13 -12.56
CA LEU A 12 -11.82 -12.86 -13.61
C LEU A 12 -11.82 -11.42 -14.14
N ASN A 13 -10.90 -10.57 -13.68
CA ASN A 13 -10.77 -9.16 -14.11
C ASN A 13 -12.09 -8.35 -14.04
N LEU A 14 -13.06 -8.84 -13.29
CA LEU A 14 -14.21 -8.08 -12.85
C LEU A 14 -13.70 -7.24 -11.66
N ARG A 15 -14.04 -5.95 -11.62
CA ARG A 15 -14.18 -5.23 -10.36
C ARG A 15 -15.62 -5.46 -9.90
N PRO A 16 -16.00 -6.61 -9.31
CA PRO A 16 -17.23 -6.60 -8.56
C PRO A 16 -17.01 -5.57 -7.45
N VAL A 17 -17.96 -4.66 -7.26
CA VAL A 17 -18.06 -3.94 -5.98
C VAL A 17 -18.15 -5.05 -4.94
N THR A 18 -17.01 -5.36 -4.33
CA THR A 18 -16.94 -6.49 -3.43
C THR A 18 -17.61 -6.08 -2.14
N TRP A 19 -18.14 -7.04 -1.38
CA TRP A 19 -18.51 -6.79 0.01
C TRP A 19 -17.34 -6.19 0.82
N LEU A 20 -16.09 -6.39 0.38
CA LEU A 20 -14.89 -5.75 0.92
C LEU A 20 -14.89 -4.23 0.66
N ASP A 21 -15.29 -3.74 -0.52
CA ASP A 21 -15.48 -2.30 -0.78
C ASP A 21 -16.57 -1.71 0.13
N PHE A 22 -17.61 -2.50 0.44
CA PHE A 22 -18.69 -2.10 1.36
C PHE A 22 -18.27 -2.11 2.84
N VAL A 23 -17.40 -3.04 3.25
CA VAL A 23 -16.91 -3.15 4.65
C VAL A 23 -15.72 -2.23 4.92
N TYR A 24 -14.83 -2.07 3.96
CA TYR A 24 -13.60 -1.31 4.11
C TYR A 24 -13.69 0.11 3.53
N GLY A 25 -14.70 0.41 2.69
CA GLY A 25 -14.79 1.70 2.01
C GLY A 25 -13.51 2.03 1.23
N ASN A 26 -13.41 3.24 0.70
CA ASN A 26 -12.18 3.74 0.09
C ASN A 26 -11.01 3.95 1.08
N SER A 27 -11.07 3.38 2.28
CA SER A 27 -10.07 3.60 3.34
C SER A 27 -8.83 2.71 3.24
N THR A 28 -8.83 1.76 2.31
CA THR A 28 -7.80 0.74 2.16
C THR A 28 -7.20 0.80 0.76
N ILE A 29 -5.88 0.86 0.71
CA ILE A 29 -5.11 0.76 -0.52
C ILE A 29 -4.89 -0.72 -0.87
N PHE A 30 -5.36 -1.10 -2.05
CA PHE A 30 -5.11 -2.43 -2.63
C PHE A 30 -4.07 -2.36 -3.76
N ASN A 31 -4.07 -1.28 -4.55
CA ASN A 31 -3.10 -1.05 -5.62
C ASN A 31 -3.08 0.43 -6.05
N PHE A 32 -2.20 0.74 -7.01
CA PHE A 32 -2.03 2.05 -7.63
C PHE A 32 -2.26 1.93 -9.14
N PRO A 33 -3.52 1.92 -9.61
CA PRO A 33 -3.85 1.53 -10.98
C PRO A 33 -3.29 2.45 -12.09
N ALA A 34 -2.84 3.66 -11.73
CA ALA A 34 -2.22 4.60 -12.66
C ALA A 34 -0.69 4.45 -12.76
N VAL A 35 -0.10 3.56 -11.96
CA VAL A 35 1.35 3.30 -11.98
C VAL A 35 1.62 2.14 -12.93
N GLU A 36 2.45 2.38 -13.93
CA GLU A 36 2.92 1.35 -14.86
C GLU A 36 4.38 1.01 -14.57
N GLY A 37 4.80 -0.21 -14.94
CA GLY A 37 6.21 -0.63 -14.86
C GLY A 37 6.77 -0.83 -13.45
N LYS A 38 6.01 -0.55 -12.38
CA LYS A 38 6.44 -0.71 -10.99
C LYS A 38 5.45 -1.51 -10.16
N VAL A 39 5.92 -2.21 -9.14
CA VAL A 39 5.12 -2.93 -8.15
C VAL A 39 5.72 -2.76 -6.77
N ALA A 40 4.90 -2.89 -5.72
CA ALA A 40 5.37 -2.88 -4.35
C ALA A 40 5.43 -4.30 -3.81
N LEU A 41 6.61 -4.74 -3.39
CA LEU A 41 6.75 -5.95 -2.59
C LEU A 41 6.59 -5.59 -1.12
N THR A 42 5.63 -6.22 -0.45
CA THR A 42 5.38 -6.04 0.97
C THR A 42 5.54 -7.36 1.72
N VAL A 43 6.21 -7.31 2.87
CA VAL A 43 6.57 -8.48 3.67
C VAL A 43 5.98 -8.32 5.06
N ASP A 44 4.99 -9.15 5.42
CA ASP A 44 4.34 -9.18 6.73
C ASP A 44 5.16 -10.02 7.73
N ASP A 45 4.84 -9.86 9.02
CA ASP A 45 5.49 -10.55 10.15
C ASP A 45 7.00 -10.26 10.32
N GLY A 46 7.51 -9.18 9.73
CA GLY A 46 8.93 -8.81 9.87
C GLY A 46 9.32 -8.47 11.32
N LEU A 47 10.56 -8.72 11.77
CA LEU A 47 11.71 -9.25 11.02
C LEU A 47 11.92 -10.76 11.16
N CYS A 48 11.50 -11.37 12.28
CA CYS A 48 11.40 -12.82 12.45
C CYS A 48 10.73 -13.13 13.79
N ARG A 49 9.58 -13.81 13.76
CA ARG A 49 8.83 -14.22 14.95
C ARG A 49 9.56 -15.24 15.80
N SER A 50 10.30 -16.16 15.18
CA SER A 50 10.97 -17.28 15.84
C SER A 50 12.32 -16.89 16.50
N GLY A 51 12.67 -15.61 16.50
CA GLY A 51 13.91 -15.09 17.09
C GLY A 51 15.11 -15.16 16.16
N THR A 52 16.23 -14.59 16.60
CA THR A 52 17.45 -14.38 15.79
C THR A 52 18.03 -15.65 15.19
N ASP A 53 18.00 -16.77 15.93
CA ASP A 53 18.58 -18.07 15.49
C ASP A 53 17.86 -18.70 14.29
N ARG A 54 16.61 -18.29 14.05
CA ARG A 54 15.75 -18.84 12.97
C ARG A 54 15.49 -17.82 11.88
N SER A 55 16.04 -16.62 12.00
CA SER A 55 15.85 -15.56 11.02
C SER A 55 16.50 -15.90 9.69
N MET A 56 15.83 -15.49 8.61
CA MET A 56 16.37 -15.47 7.26
C MET A 56 16.53 -14.03 6.73
N ILE A 57 16.55 -13.03 7.61
CA ILE A 57 16.55 -11.61 7.19
C ILE A 57 17.78 -11.22 6.38
N ARG A 58 18.92 -11.84 6.63
CA ARG A 58 20.16 -11.58 5.89
C ARG A 58 20.08 -12.15 4.47
N GLU A 59 19.52 -13.34 4.33
CA GLU A 59 19.26 -14.02 3.08
C GLU A 59 18.22 -13.26 2.26
N VAL A 60 17.11 -12.84 2.87
CA VAL A 60 16.09 -12.01 2.22
C VAL A 60 16.67 -10.67 1.77
N ARG A 61 17.44 -9.99 2.63
CA ARG A 61 18.11 -8.74 2.26
C ARG A 61 19.06 -8.93 1.07
N GLN A 62 19.87 -9.99 1.08
CA GLN A 62 20.77 -10.30 -0.02
C GLN A 62 20.01 -10.58 -1.31
N LEU A 63 18.94 -11.38 -1.25
CA LEU A 63 18.08 -11.67 -2.39
C LEU A 63 17.47 -10.40 -2.99
N LEU A 64 16.93 -9.51 -2.15
CA LEU A 64 16.40 -8.22 -2.61
C LEU A 64 17.49 -7.37 -3.27
N LYS A 65 18.70 -7.36 -2.72
CA LYS A 65 19.84 -6.64 -3.28
C LYS A 65 20.27 -7.20 -4.64
N ASP A 66 20.31 -8.52 -4.79
CA ASP A 66 20.71 -9.19 -6.03
C ASP A 66 19.76 -8.87 -7.20
N HIS A 67 18.49 -8.62 -6.90
CA HIS A 67 17.47 -8.19 -7.86
C HIS A 67 17.26 -6.67 -7.93
N ASN A 68 18.10 -5.87 -7.26
CA ASN A 68 17.93 -4.41 -7.12
C ASN A 68 16.51 -4.00 -6.67
N ALA A 69 15.88 -4.84 -5.84
CA ALA A 69 14.53 -4.66 -5.35
C ALA A 69 14.52 -3.92 -4.01
N LYS A 70 13.44 -3.17 -3.75
CA LYS A 70 13.11 -2.64 -2.43
C LYS A 70 11.77 -3.20 -1.97
N ALA A 71 11.59 -3.33 -0.66
CA ALA A 71 10.38 -3.88 -0.07
C ALA A 71 9.93 -3.02 1.13
N THR A 72 8.65 -3.08 1.42
CA THR A 72 8.08 -2.54 2.66
C THR A 72 7.82 -3.69 3.64
N PHE A 73 8.51 -3.69 4.77
CA PHE A 73 8.31 -4.66 5.83
C PHE A 73 7.26 -4.15 6.82
N PHE A 74 6.13 -4.83 6.90
CA PHE A 74 5.11 -4.60 7.91
C PHE A 74 5.54 -5.31 9.19
N LEU A 75 6.00 -4.54 10.16
CA LEU A 75 6.64 -5.07 11.35
C LEU A 75 5.60 -5.41 12.43
N CYS A 76 5.68 -6.64 12.91
CA CYS A 76 5.17 -6.98 14.23
C CYS A 76 6.21 -6.55 15.26
N THR A 77 5.96 -5.44 15.96
CA THR A 77 7.03 -4.76 16.71
C THR A 77 7.56 -5.54 17.91
N ASN A 78 6.86 -6.58 18.39
CA ASN A 78 7.41 -7.49 19.40
C ASN A 78 8.51 -8.43 18.86
N TYR A 79 8.72 -8.49 17.54
CA TYR A 79 9.71 -9.37 16.90
C TYR A 79 10.99 -8.61 16.48
N VAL A 80 11.15 -7.36 16.93
CA VAL A 80 12.25 -6.48 16.50
C VAL A 80 13.46 -6.55 17.43
N GLU A 81 13.25 -6.87 18.71
CA GLU A 81 14.34 -6.96 19.70
C GLU A 81 15.42 -7.96 19.25
N GLY A 82 16.67 -7.52 19.24
CA GLY A 82 17.81 -8.33 18.78
C GLY A 82 18.08 -8.26 17.28
N PHE A 83 17.30 -7.50 16.50
CA PHE A 83 17.50 -7.26 15.08
C PHE A 83 17.86 -5.80 14.76
N GLU A 84 18.35 -5.01 15.72
CA GLU A 84 18.62 -3.58 15.53
C GLU A 84 19.67 -3.32 14.45
N THR A 85 20.63 -4.23 14.28
CA THR A 85 21.66 -4.13 13.24
C THR A 85 21.10 -4.45 11.87
N GLU A 86 20.34 -5.53 11.75
CA GLU A 86 19.65 -5.97 10.55
C GLU A 86 18.62 -4.92 10.10
N ALA A 87 17.86 -4.36 11.03
CA ALA A 87 16.90 -3.30 10.78
C ALA A 87 17.57 -2.06 10.15
N ARG A 88 18.70 -1.63 10.72
CA ARG A 88 19.50 -0.52 10.16
C ARG A 88 19.99 -0.84 8.75
N HIS A 89 20.52 -2.05 8.54
CA HIS A 89 20.99 -2.47 7.22
C HIS A 89 19.89 -2.53 6.16
N LEU A 90 18.64 -2.80 6.55
CA LEU A 90 17.50 -2.75 5.63
C LEU A 90 17.15 -1.31 5.25
N LEU A 91 17.14 -0.40 6.23
CA LEU A 91 16.90 1.03 6.00
C LEU A 91 18.00 1.66 5.14
N ASP A 92 19.27 1.34 5.41
CA ASP A 92 20.42 1.79 4.61
C ASP A 92 20.34 1.30 3.15
N ASP A 93 19.75 0.12 2.93
CA ASP A 93 19.50 -0.42 1.59
C ASP A 93 18.26 0.19 0.92
N GLY A 94 17.53 1.09 1.58
CA GLY A 94 16.36 1.79 1.04
C GLY A 94 15.04 1.02 1.17
N HIS A 95 14.96 0.05 2.07
CA HIS A 95 13.70 -0.59 2.44
C HIS A 95 12.87 0.30 3.37
N GLU A 96 11.57 0.01 3.46
CA GLU A 96 10.62 0.77 4.26
C GLU A 96 10.06 -0.08 5.40
N PHE A 97 9.82 0.53 6.57
CA PHE A 97 9.09 -0.09 7.68
C PHE A 97 7.70 0.48 7.84
N ALA A 98 6.73 -0.42 8.02
CA ALA A 98 5.32 -0.13 8.20
C ALA A 98 4.76 -0.85 9.43
N ASN A 99 3.60 -0.42 9.91
CA ASN A 99 3.01 -0.89 11.16
C ASN A 99 2.12 -2.13 10.94
N HIS A 100 2.42 -3.23 11.63
CA HIS A 100 1.60 -4.44 11.69
C HIS A 100 1.15 -4.81 13.11
N CYS A 101 0.96 -3.79 13.96
CA CYS A 101 0.74 -3.93 15.40
C CYS A 101 1.87 -4.70 16.12
N PRO A 102 1.78 -4.96 17.44
CA PRO A 102 2.84 -5.68 18.13
C PRO A 102 2.98 -7.17 17.76
N SER A 103 1.91 -7.88 17.38
CA SER A 103 1.95 -9.33 17.08
C SER A 103 0.77 -9.77 16.22
N ASP A 104 1.00 -10.54 15.15
CA ASP A 104 -0.08 -10.99 14.25
C ASP A 104 -1.11 -11.92 14.92
N GLY A 105 -0.75 -12.58 16.03
CA GLY A 105 -1.63 -13.52 16.75
C GLY A 105 -2.74 -12.90 17.60
N VAL A 106 -2.79 -11.57 17.75
CA VAL A 106 -3.73 -10.86 18.63
C VAL A 106 -5.00 -10.45 17.88
N ASP A 107 -6.17 -10.54 18.53
CA ASP A 107 -7.45 -10.14 17.93
C ASP A 107 -7.74 -8.63 18.08
N TYR A 108 -7.00 -7.81 17.33
CA TYR A 108 -7.19 -6.35 17.32
C TYR A 108 -8.58 -5.92 16.83
N TYR A 109 -9.24 -6.74 16.01
CA TYR A 109 -10.59 -6.45 15.52
C TYR A 109 -11.64 -6.50 16.64
N GLY A 110 -11.44 -7.40 17.62
CA GLY A 110 -12.30 -7.55 18.79
C GLY A 110 -12.02 -6.55 19.92
N MET A 111 -10.90 -5.84 19.87
CA MET A 111 -10.51 -4.87 20.92
C MET A 111 -11.47 -3.68 20.98
N ASN A 112 -11.58 -3.09 22.18
CA ASN A 112 -12.21 -1.79 22.28
C ASN A 112 -11.31 -0.70 21.68
N PRO A 113 -11.86 0.46 21.29
CA PRO A 113 -11.08 1.42 20.50
C PRO A 113 -9.87 2.04 21.21
N PRO A 114 -9.93 2.40 22.51
CA PRO A 114 -8.75 2.83 23.26
C PRO A 114 -7.63 1.78 23.34
N GLU A 115 -7.97 0.50 23.57
CA GLU A 115 -6.99 -0.59 23.59
C GLU A 115 -6.29 -0.75 22.22
N PHE A 116 -7.07 -0.70 21.13
CA PHE A 116 -6.50 -0.74 19.79
C PHE A 116 -5.57 0.44 19.52
N GLU A 117 -5.97 1.66 19.92
CA GLU A 117 -5.13 2.85 19.76
C GLU A 117 -3.80 2.73 20.51
N GLU A 118 -3.82 2.17 21.73
CA GLU A 118 -2.61 1.95 22.52
C GLU A 118 -1.63 0.99 21.82
N GLU A 119 -2.13 -0.15 21.32
CA GLU A 119 -1.33 -1.15 20.58
C GLU A 119 -0.79 -0.60 19.26
N LEU A 120 -1.62 0.16 18.53
CA LEU A 120 -1.24 0.85 17.30
C LEU A 120 -0.09 1.83 17.56
N LEU A 121 -0.24 2.70 18.58
CA LEU A 121 0.75 3.72 18.93
C LEU A 121 2.01 3.13 19.55
N ARG A 122 1.92 2.01 20.26
CA ARG A 122 3.09 1.26 20.73
C ARG A 122 3.97 0.86 19.56
N SER A 123 3.38 0.34 18.49
CA SER A 123 4.12 -0.03 17.28
C SER A 123 4.67 1.20 16.55
N CYS A 124 3.91 2.29 16.48
CA CYS A 124 4.40 3.55 15.89
C CYS A 124 5.66 4.06 16.58
N ARG A 125 5.73 4.00 17.92
CA ARG A 125 6.91 4.45 18.68
C ARG A 125 8.15 3.62 18.34
N VAL A 126 8.04 2.29 18.34
CA VAL A 126 9.16 1.39 17.99
C VAL A 126 9.65 1.66 16.56
N ILE A 127 8.72 1.81 15.61
CA ILE A 127 9.09 2.12 14.22
C ILE A 127 9.76 3.49 14.11
N GLN A 128 9.20 4.52 14.76
CA GLN A 128 9.76 5.87 14.76
C GLN A 128 11.16 5.93 15.39
N GLU A 129 11.44 5.14 16.43
CA GLU A 129 12.77 5.03 17.02
C GLU A 129 13.79 4.46 16.03
N MET A 130 13.39 3.54 15.15
CA MET A 130 14.27 2.96 14.13
C MET A 130 14.45 3.86 12.90
N THR A 131 13.38 4.50 12.43
CA THR A 131 13.36 5.22 11.14
C THR A 131 13.56 6.73 11.28
N GLY A 132 13.39 7.27 12.50
CA GLY A 132 13.34 8.71 12.75
C GLY A 132 12.00 9.39 12.41
N ALA A 133 11.02 8.65 11.88
CA ALA A 133 9.72 9.18 11.46
C ALA A 133 8.57 8.20 11.78
N PRO A 134 7.36 8.69 12.07
CA PRO A 134 6.21 7.80 12.26
C PRO A 134 5.93 6.99 10.97
N PRO A 135 5.44 5.74 11.09
CA PRO A 135 5.10 4.93 9.91
C PRO A 135 4.01 5.61 9.09
N ARG A 136 4.12 5.55 7.76
CA ARG A 136 3.08 6.00 6.84
C ARG A 136 1.99 4.95 6.64
N TRP A 137 2.36 3.68 6.67
CA TRP A 137 1.49 2.57 6.31
C TRP A 137 1.14 1.72 7.52
N PHE A 138 -0.08 1.24 7.53
CA PHE A 138 -0.60 0.25 8.46
C PHE A 138 -1.21 -0.91 7.69
N ARG A 139 -0.99 -2.14 8.13
CA ARG A 139 -1.75 -3.31 7.67
C ARG A 139 -2.32 -3.99 8.88
N ALA A 140 -3.63 -4.24 8.87
CA ALA A 140 -4.27 -4.92 9.98
C ALA A 140 -3.83 -6.39 10.02
N PRO A 141 -3.34 -6.89 11.18
CA PRO A 141 -3.10 -8.32 11.39
C PRO A 141 -4.24 -9.20 10.92
N GLN A 142 -3.88 -10.33 10.32
CA GLN A 142 -4.82 -11.31 9.74
C GLN A 142 -5.78 -10.73 8.67
N GLY A 143 -5.54 -9.50 8.19
CA GLY A 143 -6.42 -8.75 7.30
C GLY A 143 -7.76 -8.34 7.93
N LYS A 144 -7.89 -8.38 9.25
CA LYS A 144 -9.13 -8.05 9.96
C LYS A 144 -9.17 -6.57 10.33
N TYR A 145 -9.90 -5.79 9.56
CA TYR A 145 -9.97 -4.35 9.73
C TYR A 145 -11.42 -3.86 9.92
N SER A 146 -11.61 -2.75 10.63
CA SER A 146 -12.94 -2.19 10.89
C SER A 146 -12.97 -0.68 10.68
N GLY A 147 -14.16 -0.12 10.44
CA GLY A 147 -14.32 1.33 10.34
C GLY A 147 -13.89 2.08 11.61
N LYS A 148 -13.96 1.43 12.78
CA LYS A 148 -13.43 1.98 14.04
C LYS A 148 -11.91 2.08 13.98
N MET A 149 -11.23 1.00 13.60
CA MET A 149 -9.77 0.99 13.43
C MET A 149 -9.33 2.05 12.41
N HIS A 150 -10.08 2.20 11.31
CA HIS A 150 -9.82 3.25 10.32
C HIS A 150 -9.80 4.66 10.87
N GLY A 151 -10.73 4.99 11.78
CA GLY A 151 -10.74 6.28 12.45
C GLY A 151 -9.42 6.58 13.18
N TYR A 152 -8.85 5.58 13.87
CA TYR A 152 -7.60 5.73 14.62
C TYR A 152 -6.36 5.70 13.72
N VAL A 153 -6.32 4.81 12.74
CA VAL A 153 -5.24 4.76 11.74
C VAL A 153 -5.12 6.12 11.03
N SER A 154 -6.25 6.67 10.58
CA SER A 154 -6.28 7.97 9.88
C SER A 154 -6.01 9.15 10.81
N LYS A 155 -6.51 9.11 12.06
CA LYS A 155 -6.24 10.12 13.09
C LYS A 155 -4.73 10.32 13.30
N HIS A 156 -3.96 9.25 13.16
CA HIS A 156 -2.49 9.26 13.32
C HIS A 156 -1.73 9.37 11.99
N GLY A 157 -2.41 9.78 10.90
CA GLY A 157 -1.78 10.08 9.62
C GLY A 157 -1.32 8.84 8.83
N MET A 158 -1.69 7.64 9.25
CA MET A 158 -1.40 6.40 8.54
C MET A 158 -2.46 6.08 7.49
N GLN A 159 -2.06 5.30 6.48
CA GLN A 159 -2.96 4.72 5.47
C GLN A 159 -2.97 3.20 5.60
N HIS A 160 -4.16 2.60 5.51
CA HIS A 160 -4.29 1.14 5.54
C HIS A 160 -3.98 0.54 4.17
N ALA A 161 -3.14 -0.49 4.11
CA ALA A 161 -2.81 -1.20 2.89
C ALA A 161 -3.00 -2.72 3.07
N LEU A 162 -3.79 -3.35 2.20
CA LEU A 162 -3.87 -4.81 2.10
C LEU A 162 -3.03 -5.26 0.92
N GLY A 163 -3.48 -5.01 -0.30
CA GLY A 163 -2.79 -5.41 -1.52
C GLY A 163 -3.70 -6.21 -2.44
N ASP A 164 -3.42 -6.20 -3.74
CA ASP A 164 -4.22 -6.91 -4.75
C ASP A 164 -3.60 -8.24 -5.18
N CYS A 165 -2.34 -8.51 -4.79
CA CYS A 165 -1.63 -9.75 -5.09
C CYS A 165 -1.31 -10.54 -3.81
N TYR A 166 -2.01 -11.65 -3.60
CA TYR A 166 -1.91 -12.50 -2.40
C TYR A 166 -2.34 -13.94 -2.70
N CYS A 167 -1.73 -14.91 -2.01
CA CYS A 167 -2.00 -16.33 -2.27
C CYS A 167 -1.93 -17.26 -1.05
N ASP A 168 -2.10 -16.75 0.19
CA ASP A 168 -2.00 -17.59 1.40
C ASP A 168 -0.66 -18.37 1.50
N ASP A 169 0.43 -17.71 1.11
CA ASP A 169 1.82 -18.19 1.14
C ASP A 169 2.24 -18.75 2.51
N TRP A 170 1.68 -18.21 3.60
CA TRP A 170 1.90 -18.69 4.96
C TRP A 170 1.38 -20.10 5.24
N ALA A 171 0.46 -20.62 4.41
CA ALA A 171 -0.20 -21.91 4.59
C ALA A 171 0.09 -22.90 3.44
N ILE A 172 0.41 -22.40 2.26
CA ILE A 172 0.66 -23.24 1.08
C ILE A 172 2.17 -23.44 0.93
N GLU A 173 2.64 -24.62 1.33
CA GLU A 173 4.06 -25.03 1.31
C GLU A 173 4.53 -25.49 -0.09
N ASP A 174 4.26 -24.67 -1.12
CA ASP A 174 4.70 -24.91 -2.51
C ASP A 174 5.21 -23.61 -3.12
N SER A 175 6.53 -23.47 -3.20
CA SER A 175 7.19 -22.25 -3.66
C SER A 175 6.87 -21.91 -5.12
N ASP A 176 6.77 -22.91 -5.99
CA ASP A 176 6.48 -22.74 -7.41
C ASP A 176 5.02 -22.29 -7.61
N TRP A 177 4.10 -22.89 -6.85
CA TRP A 177 2.70 -22.47 -6.85
C TRP A 177 2.52 -21.04 -6.32
N VAL A 178 3.17 -20.70 -5.20
CA VAL A 178 3.12 -19.34 -4.62
C VAL A 178 3.62 -18.32 -5.64
N ALA A 179 4.80 -18.53 -6.21
CA ALA A 179 5.41 -17.60 -7.17
C ALA A 179 4.56 -17.48 -8.45
N SER A 180 4.15 -18.60 -9.06
CA SER A 180 3.33 -18.58 -10.28
C SER A 180 1.95 -17.95 -10.06
N THR A 181 1.35 -18.14 -8.88
CA THR A 181 0.09 -17.52 -8.51
C THR A 181 0.22 -16.01 -8.40
N LEU A 182 1.22 -15.51 -7.66
CA LEU A 182 1.49 -14.08 -7.56
C LEU A 182 1.82 -13.45 -8.92
N LEU A 183 2.62 -14.14 -9.73
CA LEU A 183 2.93 -13.73 -11.10
C LEU A 183 1.69 -13.74 -12.00
N SER A 184 0.67 -14.56 -11.76
CA SER A 184 -0.58 -14.49 -12.56
C SER A 184 -1.48 -13.32 -12.16
N GLN A 185 -1.35 -12.81 -10.93
CA GLN A 185 -2.14 -11.68 -10.41
C GLN A 185 -1.49 -10.31 -10.70
N VAL A 186 -0.16 -10.25 -10.70
CA VAL A 186 0.59 -8.99 -10.72
C VAL A 186 0.48 -8.22 -12.04
N ARG A 187 0.31 -6.90 -11.92
CA ARG A 187 0.37 -5.90 -12.98
C ARG A 187 1.07 -4.63 -12.46
N GLY A 188 1.34 -3.68 -13.35
CA GLY A 188 1.82 -2.36 -12.93
C GLY A 188 0.90 -1.76 -11.85
N GLY A 189 1.51 -1.23 -10.79
CA GLY A 189 0.81 -0.63 -9.66
C GLY A 189 0.33 -1.63 -8.60
N SER A 190 0.54 -2.93 -8.79
CA SER A 190 0.14 -3.94 -7.81
C SER A 190 0.94 -3.86 -6.51
N VAL A 191 0.29 -4.26 -5.43
CA VAL A 191 0.89 -4.42 -4.10
C VAL A 191 0.85 -5.90 -3.74
N ILE A 192 2.04 -6.51 -3.67
CA ILE A 192 2.25 -7.94 -3.41
C ILE A 192 2.44 -8.16 -1.92
N ILE A 193 1.72 -9.12 -1.37
CA ILE A 193 1.85 -9.55 0.02
C ILE A 193 2.53 -10.93 0.07
N LEU A 194 3.62 -10.99 0.82
CA LEU A 194 4.25 -12.23 1.30
C LEU A 194 4.53 -12.11 2.79
N HIS A 195 4.79 -13.22 3.47
CA HIS A 195 5.23 -13.23 4.86
C HIS A 195 6.73 -13.46 4.93
N MET A 196 7.36 -12.95 6.00
CA MET A 196 8.78 -13.15 6.24
C MET A 196 9.12 -14.66 6.35
N PRO A 197 10.03 -15.22 5.52
CA PRO A 197 10.47 -16.59 5.67
C PRO A 197 11.33 -16.75 6.94
N GLU A 198 11.14 -17.87 7.63
CA GLU A 198 11.92 -18.23 8.82
C GLU A 198 12.35 -19.69 8.72
N ARG A 199 13.54 -20.01 9.23
CA ARG A 199 14.07 -21.38 9.18
C ARG A 199 13.11 -22.30 9.88
N GLY A 200 12.68 -23.38 9.24
CA GLY A 200 11.67 -24.32 9.72
C GLY A 200 10.31 -23.72 10.10
N PHE A 201 9.99 -22.51 9.65
CA PHE A 201 8.63 -21.94 9.69
C PHE A 201 8.40 -21.07 8.45
N ARG A 202 7.60 -21.57 7.51
CA ARG A 202 7.35 -20.93 6.21
C ARG A 202 8.63 -20.66 5.39
N GLU A 203 9.66 -21.49 5.57
CA GLU A 203 10.95 -21.38 4.89
C GLU A 203 10.83 -21.43 3.36
N HIS A 204 9.80 -22.13 2.85
CA HIS A 204 9.48 -22.22 1.42
C HIS A 204 9.19 -20.86 0.77
N ILE A 205 8.78 -19.85 1.54
CA ILE A 205 8.54 -18.50 1.01
C ILE A 205 9.83 -17.89 0.47
N PHE A 206 11.00 -18.21 1.00
CA PHE A 206 12.26 -17.69 0.49
C PHE A 206 12.48 -18.06 -0.98
N ARG A 207 12.26 -19.34 -1.34
CA ARG A 207 12.33 -19.79 -2.73
C ARG A 207 11.21 -19.18 -3.59
N ALA A 208 10.02 -18.96 -3.01
CA ALA A 208 8.93 -18.29 -3.71
C ALA A 208 9.28 -16.82 -4.04
N MET A 209 9.92 -16.10 -3.11
CA MET A 209 10.43 -14.74 -3.33
C MET A 209 11.45 -14.71 -4.47
N GLU A 210 12.38 -15.65 -4.51
CA GLU A 210 13.39 -15.75 -5.58
C GLU A 210 12.74 -15.93 -6.95
N LEU A 211 11.82 -16.89 -7.07
CA LEU A 211 11.08 -17.15 -8.31
C LEU A 211 10.21 -15.95 -8.73
N LEU A 212 9.57 -15.29 -7.77
CA LEU A 212 8.76 -14.11 -8.01
C LEU A 212 9.61 -12.96 -8.55
N LEU A 213 10.74 -12.64 -7.90
CA LEU A 213 11.63 -11.56 -8.32
C LEU A 213 12.20 -11.80 -9.73
N GLN A 214 12.61 -13.03 -10.04
CA GLN A 214 13.01 -13.42 -11.39
C GLN A 214 11.88 -13.21 -12.42
N GLY A 215 10.66 -13.60 -12.09
CA GLY A 215 9.50 -13.42 -12.96
C GLY A 215 9.09 -11.96 -13.16
N LEU A 216 9.25 -11.11 -12.14
CA LEU A 216 8.99 -9.66 -12.22
C LEU A 216 10.04 -8.97 -13.11
N GLU A 217 11.32 -9.33 -12.95
CA GLU A 217 12.42 -8.83 -13.77
C GLU A 217 12.24 -9.18 -15.25
N GLN A 218 11.87 -10.43 -15.55
CA GLN A 218 11.57 -10.87 -16.93
C GLN A 218 10.41 -10.10 -17.58
N ARG A 219 9.50 -9.56 -16.77
CA ARG A 219 8.37 -8.73 -17.22
C ARG A 219 8.69 -7.24 -17.24
N GLY A 220 9.90 -6.84 -16.86
CA GLY A 220 10.31 -5.44 -16.77
C GLY A 220 9.57 -4.65 -15.69
N LEU A 221 9.13 -5.31 -14.61
CA LEU A 221 8.49 -4.65 -13.47
C LEU A 221 9.53 -4.35 -12.39
N GLU A 222 9.76 -3.06 -12.13
CA GLU A 222 10.61 -2.58 -11.04
C GLU A 222 9.93 -2.83 -9.68
N VAL A 223 10.67 -3.40 -8.73
CA VAL A 223 10.16 -3.72 -7.39
C VAL A 223 10.59 -2.64 -6.40
N THR A 224 9.63 -1.90 -5.89
CA THR A 224 9.85 -0.74 -5.02
C THR A 224 9.20 -0.93 -3.64
N THR A 225 9.47 0.01 -2.73
CA THR A 225 8.66 0.17 -1.52
C THR A 225 7.24 0.64 -1.86
N LEU A 226 6.32 0.52 -0.91
CA LEU A 226 4.94 0.99 -1.02
C LEU A 226 4.87 2.52 -1.09
N SER A 227 5.70 3.23 -0.33
CA SER A 227 5.82 4.69 -0.47
C SER A 227 6.32 5.10 -1.85
N GLN A 228 7.38 4.46 -2.37
CA GLN A 228 7.89 4.75 -3.71
C GLN A 228 6.86 4.43 -4.80
N LEU A 229 6.07 3.37 -4.64
CA LEU A 229 4.98 3.08 -5.58
C LEU A 229 3.89 4.17 -5.52
N ALA A 230 3.54 4.62 -4.32
CA ALA A 230 2.58 5.70 -4.09
C ALA A 230 3.08 7.07 -4.61
N GLU A 231 4.40 7.30 -4.61
CA GLU A 231 5.07 8.49 -5.16
C GLU A 231 5.36 8.37 -6.66
N GLY A 232 5.50 7.15 -7.18
CA GLY A 232 5.55 6.84 -8.61
C GLY A 232 4.22 7.07 -9.32
N ARG A 233 3.17 7.37 -8.55
CA ARG A 233 2.09 8.22 -9.03
C ARG A 233 2.73 9.50 -9.55
N ALA A 234 2.75 9.68 -10.87
CA ALA A 234 3.22 10.92 -11.45
C ALA A 234 2.68 12.08 -10.60
N PRO A 235 3.54 12.98 -10.06
CA PRO A 235 3.02 14.26 -9.63
C PRO A 235 2.22 14.81 -10.83
N PRO A 236 1.11 15.54 -10.61
CA PRO A 236 0.60 16.37 -11.68
C PRO A 236 1.79 17.10 -12.28
N ARG A 237 1.90 17.10 -13.60
CA ARG A 237 3.02 17.72 -14.31
C ARG A 237 3.19 19.17 -13.85
N ALA A 238 3.97 19.39 -12.79
CA ALA A 238 4.47 20.68 -12.39
C ALA A 238 5.59 20.98 -13.39
N GLY A 239 5.27 21.79 -14.39
CA GLY A 239 6.27 22.14 -15.41
C GLY A 239 5.76 22.50 -16.80
N ALA A 240 4.44 22.57 -17.02
CA ALA A 240 3.92 23.36 -18.13
C ALA A 240 2.79 24.19 -17.55
N ALA A 241 2.94 25.52 -17.53
CA ALA A 241 1.81 26.41 -17.33
C ALA A 241 0.66 25.91 -18.23
N ALA A 242 -0.36 25.33 -17.61
CA ALA A 242 -1.47 24.76 -18.34
C ALA A 242 -2.22 25.92 -18.97
N GLN A 243 -1.98 26.18 -20.25
CA GLN A 243 -2.85 27.03 -21.06
C GLN A 243 -4.17 26.29 -21.33
N GLY A 244 -4.91 25.94 -20.28
CA GLY A 244 -6.06 25.06 -20.37
C GLY A 244 -6.88 24.93 -19.08
N TYR A 245 -8.04 24.32 -19.19
CA TYR A 245 -8.97 24.07 -18.09
C TYR A 245 -8.65 22.74 -17.43
N SER A 246 -8.61 22.70 -16.11
CA SER A 246 -8.28 21.50 -15.34
C SER A 246 -9.49 20.98 -14.58
N VAL A 247 -9.81 19.69 -14.71
CA VAL A 247 -10.77 19.02 -13.83
C VAL A 247 -10.01 18.12 -12.88
N VAL A 248 -10.09 18.43 -11.60
CA VAL A 248 -9.39 17.73 -10.53
C VAL A 248 -10.42 16.94 -9.72
N THR A 249 -10.19 15.67 -9.48
CA THR A 249 -11.05 14.84 -8.64
C THR A 249 -10.29 14.42 -7.39
N HIS A 250 -10.90 14.69 -6.25
CA HIS A 250 -10.50 14.18 -4.95
C HIS A 250 -11.35 12.95 -4.66
N HIS A 251 -10.75 11.79 -4.84
CA HIS A 251 -11.42 10.51 -4.60
C HIS A 251 -11.47 10.26 -3.09
N ASP A 252 -10.33 10.34 -2.40
CA ASP A 252 -10.16 10.16 -0.94
C ASP A 252 -8.83 10.78 -0.44
N PHE A 253 -8.53 10.70 0.87
CA PHE A 253 -7.36 11.33 1.51
C PHE A 253 -6.04 11.13 0.74
N GLY A 254 -5.45 12.24 0.23
CA GLY A 254 -4.22 12.23 -0.57
C GLY A 254 -4.38 11.65 -1.99
N ASN A 255 -5.56 11.20 -2.38
CA ASN A 255 -5.88 10.67 -3.70
C ASN A 255 -6.53 11.73 -4.60
N VAL A 256 -5.70 12.63 -5.12
CA VAL A 256 -6.09 13.68 -6.08
C VAL A 256 -5.54 13.39 -7.46
N ASP A 257 -6.42 13.21 -8.44
CA ASP A 257 -6.05 13.15 -9.85
C ASP A 257 -6.74 14.27 -10.65
N GLY A 258 -6.41 14.39 -11.92
CA GLY A 258 -7.09 15.35 -12.78
C GLY A 258 -6.67 15.25 -14.23
N VAL A 259 -7.41 15.98 -15.07
CA VAL A 259 -7.24 16.03 -16.52
C VAL A 259 -7.24 17.49 -16.97
N VAL A 260 -6.31 17.84 -17.86
CA VAL A 260 -6.20 19.18 -18.47
C VAL A 260 -6.81 19.14 -19.87
N PHE A 261 -7.60 20.16 -20.20
CA PHE A 261 -8.31 20.32 -21.46
C PHE A 261 -7.96 21.65 -22.11
N SER A 262 -7.92 21.68 -23.44
CA SER A 262 -7.68 22.91 -24.20
C SER A 262 -8.85 23.89 -24.17
N THR A 263 -10.09 23.41 -23.95
CA THR A 263 -11.29 24.27 -23.93
C THR A 263 -12.19 24.01 -22.73
N LYS A 264 -12.98 25.01 -22.36
CA LYS A 264 -13.93 24.95 -21.24
C LYS A 264 -15.01 23.91 -21.49
N GLU A 265 -15.43 23.75 -22.74
CA GLU A 265 -16.50 22.83 -23.15
C GLU A 265 -16.08 21.38 -22.91
N GLN A 266 -14.84 21.02 -23.26
CA GLN A 266 -14.28 19.68 -23.03
C GLN A 266 -14.18 19.38 -21.53
N ALA A 267 -13.65 20.32 -20.76
CA ALA A 267 -13.53 20.19 -19.31
C ALA A 267 -14.91 20.05 -18.64
N MET A 268 -15.90 20.85 -19.08
CA MET A 268 -17.26 20.78 -18.55
C MET A 268 -18.00 19.50 -18.95
N ALA A 269 -17.71 18.94 -20.13
CA ALA A 269 -18.27 17.65 -20.54
C ALA A 269 -17.72 16.52 -19.66
N HIS A 270 -16.41 16.51 -19.40
CA HIS A 270 -15.78 15.56 -18.49
C HIS A 270 -16.31 15.71 -17.06
N TRP A 271 -16.36 16.94 -16.54
CA TRP A 271 -16.91 17.28 -15.24
C TRP A 271 -18.29 16.68 -14.99
N LYS A 272 -19.20 16.82 -15.95
CA LYS A 272 -20.58 16.33 -15.83
C LYS A 272 -20.67 14.80 -15.82
N GLY A 273 -19.65 14.11 -16.33
CA GLY A 273 -19.56 12.65 -16.31
C GLY A 273 -18.97 12.08 -15.03
N LEU A 274 -18.47 12.92 -14.12
CA LEU A 274 -17.85 12.46 -12.88
C LEU A 274 -18.87 12.01 -11.84
N SER A 275 -18.42 11.09 -10.99
CA SER A 275 -19.20 10.50 -9.90
C SER A 275 -19.67 11.56 -8.89
N LEU A 276 -20.90 11.40 -8.40
CA LEU A 276 -21.44 12.21 -7.29
C LEU A 276 -20.88 11.80 -5.92
N PHE A 277 -20.03 10.76 -5.85
CA PHE A 277 -19.43 10.27 -4.61
C PHE A 277 -18.03 10.85 -4.34
N SER A 278 -17.39 11.48 -5.33
CA SER A 278 -16.06 12.09 -5.21
C SER A 278 -16.17 13.61 -5.27
N ALA A 279 -15.37 14.31 -4.47
CA ALA A 279 -15.28 15.76 -4.65
C ALA A 279 -14.50 16.06 -5.93
N HIS A 280 -14.91 17.06 -6.67
CA HIS A 280 -14.18 17.48 -7.87
C HIS A 280 -14.18 19.00 -7.96
N MET A 281 -13.17 19.56 -8.62
CA MET A 281 -12.93 20.99 -8.85
C MET A 281 -12.53 21.29 -10.30
N LEU A 282 -13.27 22.18 -10.97
CA LEU A 282 -12.97 22.66 -12.32
C LEU A 282 -12.27 24.00 -12.17
N LEU A 283 -11.07 24.09 -12.74
CA LEU A 283 -10.22 25.26 -12.67
C LEU A 283 -10.01 25.83 -14.08
N GLY A 284 -10.00 27.16 -14.17
CA GLY A 284 -9.60 27.88 -15.37
C GLY A 284 -8.08 27.87 -15.59
N PRO A 285 -7.63 28.37 -16.75
CA PRO A 285 -6.20 28.47 -17.07
C PRO A 285 -5.37 29.24 -16.04
N ASP A 286 -5.98 30.21 -15.36
CA ASP A 286 -5.32 31.04 -14.34
C ASP A 286 -5.43 30.43 -12.92
N GLY A 287 -5.88 29.18 -12.80
CA GLY A 287 -6.11 28.51 -11.51
C GLY A 287 -7.36 28.96 -10.76
N GLU A 288 -8.18 29.81 -11.39
CA GLU A 288 -9.48 30.25 -10.88
C GLU A 288 -10.45 29.06 -10.75
N GLU A 289 -11.16 28.97 -9.62
CA GLU A 289 -12.19 27.94 -9.44
C GLU A 289 -13.46 28.33 -10.20
N LEU A 290 -13.76 27.60 -11.27
CA LEU A 290 -14.96 27.78 -12.07
C LEU A 290 -16.14 26.99 -11.52
N ARG A 291 -15.86 25.83 -10.91
CA ARG A 291 -16.89 24.95 -10.35
C ARG A 291 -16.31 24.02 -9.28
N TYR A 292 -17.15 23.69 -8.31
CA TYR A 292 -16.84 22.72 -7.27
C TYR A 292 -18.04 21.82 -7.01
N PHE A 293 -17.77 20.55 -6.73
CA PHE A 293 -18.77 19.58 -6.28
C PHE A 293 -18.21 18.82 -5.07
N GLY A 294 -19.02 18.65 -4.02
CA GLY A 294 -18.66 17.95 -2.78
C GLY A 294 -18.71 18.83 -1.52
N ARG A 295 -18.30 18.28 -0.37
CA ARG A 295 -18.24 19.00 0.92
C ARG A 295 -16.90 19.75 1.04
N ARG A 296 -16.95 21.04 1.38
CA ARG A 296 -15.75 21.86 1.67
C ARG A 296 -15.26 21.66 3.10
N GLY A 297 -13.96 21.84 3.35
CA GLY A 297 -13.42 21.88 4.72
C GLY A 297 -12.01 21.34 4.94
N GLY A 298 -11.06 21.60 4.03
CA GLY A 298 -9.61 21.38 4.29
C GLY A 298 -8.85 20.59 3.23
N ARG A 299 -9.52 20.15 2.15
CA ARG A 299 -8.93 19.30 1.08
C ARG A 299 -8.88 19.99 -0.28
N ASP A 300 -9.51 21.16 -0.38
CA ASP A 300 -9.52 22.03 -1.55
C ASP A 300 -8.07 22.45 -1.93
N GLU A 301 -7.20 22.60 -0.92
CA GLU A 301 -5.77 22.91 -1.12
C GLU A 301 -5.00 21.79 -1.81
N GLU A 302 -5.34 20.51 -1.58
CA GLU A 302 -4.70 19.38 -2.27
C GLU A 302 -5.08 19.37 -3.76
N MET A 303 -6.35 19.65 -4.08
CA MET A 303 -6.81 19.81 -5.45
C MET A 303 -6.20 21.05 -6.14
N ARG A 304 -6.03 22.15 -5.42
CA ARG A 304 -5.36 23.36 -5.94
C ARG A 304 -3.88 23.13 -6.15
N ARG A 305 -3.20 22.43 -5.23
CA ARG A 305 -1.81 22.00 -5.38
C ARG A 305 -1.63 21.04 -6.55
N TRP A 306 -2.66 20.26 -6.90
CA TRP A 306 -2.59 19.43 -8.10
C TRP A 306 -2.59 20.27 -9.38
N ALA A 307 -3.29 21.39 -9.40
CA ALA A 307 -3.52 22.18 -10.60
C ALA A 307 -2.56 23.34 -10.82
N GLY A 308 -1.86 23.81 -9.78
CA GLY A 308 -0.85 24.86 -9.84
C GLY A 308 0.56 24.31 -9.94
#